data_AF-A0A0P6XWG0-F1
#
_entry.id   AF-A0A0P6XWG0-F1
#
_cell.length_a   1.000
_cell.length_b   1.000
_cell.length_c   1.000
_cell.angle_alpha   90.00
_cell.angle_beta   90.00
_cell.angle_gamma   90.00
#
_symmetry.space_group_name_H-M   'P 1'
#
loop_
_entity.id
_entity.type
_entity.pdbx_description
1 polymer ?
#
loop_
_entity_poly.entity_id
_entity_poly.type
_entity_poly.pdbx_seq_one_letter_code
_entity_poly.pdbx_strand_id
1 'polypeptide(L)'
;MPSERLIRAIDLARSGHKTAAREILEDIVRAEPTNEAAWLWLADTQPDDAARLRVLREAQKHLPRSVNIAKALGIINARLASAPSPPPPPQEPVSPPPPPPRPA
;
A
#
# COMPACT_ATOMS: atom_id res chain seq x y z
N MET A 1 14.81 -3.11 20.68
CA MET A 1 14.77 -4.53 20.28
C MET A 1 13.40 -4.79 19.66
N PRO A 2 13.31 -5.42 18.47
CA PRO A 2 12.01 -5.82 17.96
C PRO A 2 11.33 -6.75 18.97
N SER A 3 10.07 -6.45 19.29
CA SER A 3 9.27 -7.25 20.22
C SER A 3 9.29 -8.71 19.80
N GLU A 4 9.41 -9.65 20.74
CA GLU A 4 9.51 -11.10 20.43
C GLU A 4 8.37 -11.58 19.52
N ARG A 5 7.19 -10.97 19.67
CA ARG A 5 6.01 -11.16 18.81
C ARG A 5 6.28 -10.79 17.34
N LEU A 6 6.99 -9.69 17.08
CA LEU A 6 7.34 -9.26 15.72
C LEU A 6 8.29 -10.26 15.06
N ILE A 7 9.30 -10.74 15.79
CA ILE A 7 10.25 -11.73 15.29
C ILE A 7 9.51 -13.02 14.91
N ARG A 8 8.63 -13.52 15.78
CA ARG A 8 7.81 -14.70 15.50
C ARG A 8 6.91 -14.52 14.27
N ALA A 9 6.28 -13.36 14.13
CA ALA A 9 5.43 -13.10 12.97
C ALA A 9 6.21 -13.06 11.66
N ILE A 10 7.40 -12.47 11.66
CA ILE A 10 8.30 -12.44 10.50
C ILE A 10 8.70 -13.87 10.12
N ASP A 11 9.08 -14.69 11.10
CA ASP A 11 9.45 -16.09 10.87
C ASP A 11 8.29 -16.89 10.25
N LEU A 12 7.07 -16.72 10.78
CA LEU A 12 5.86 -17.33 10.22
C LEU A 12 5.58 -16.85 8.78
N ALA A 13 5.71 -15.54 8.51
CA ALA A 13 5.51 -14.98 7.17
C ALA A 13 6.51 -15.57 6.16
N ARG A 14 7.78 -15.70 6.57
CA ARG A 14 8.86 -16.29 5.76
C ARG A 14 8.69 -17.79 5.56
N SER A 15 8.16 -18.48 6.55
CA SER A 15 7.83 -19.91 6.49
C SER A 15 6.57 -20.21 5.67
N GLY A 16 5.92 -19.18 5.10
CA GLY A 16 4.70 -19.33 4.29
C GLY A 16 3.40 -19.30 5.10
N HIS A 17 3.47 -19.25 6.42
CA HIS A 17 2.32 -19.11 7.34
C HIS A 17 1.84 -17.65 7.42
N LYS A 18 1.52 -17.05 6.27
CA LYS A 18 1.11 -15.64 6.15
C LYS A 18 -0.13 -15.32 6.97
N THR A 19 -1.08 -16.25 7.10
CA THR A 19 -2.30 -16.07 7.90
C THR A 19 -1.98 -15.90 9.39
N ALA A 20 -1.20 -16.82 9.96
CA ALA A 20 -0.81 -16.75 11.37
C ALA A 20 0.08 -15.53 11.65
N ALA A 21 1.00 -15.21 10.72
CA ALA A 21 1.81 -14.01 10.82
C ALA A 21 0.96 -12.74 10.84
N ARG A 22 -0.07 -12.67 9.99
CA ARG A 22 -1.00 -11.54 9.92
C ARG A 22 -1.71 -11.30 11.24
N GLU A 23 -2.27 -12.33 11.86
CA GLU A 23 -2.97 -12.19 13.15
C GLU A 23 -2.07 -11.60 14.23
N ILE A 24 -0.82 -12.04 14.29
CA ILE A 24 0.17 -11.50 15.25
C ILE A 24 0.53 -10.06 14.89
N LEU A 25 0.75 -9.76 13.62
CA LEU A 25 1.07 -8.40 13.16
C LEU A 25 -0.09 -7.43 13.41
N GLU A 26 -1.34 -7.86 13.25
CA GLU A 26 -2.54 -7.08 13.58
C GLU A 26 -2.62 -6.75 15.07
N ASP A 27 -2.32 -7.70 15.95
CA ASP A 27 -2.22 -7.45 17.39
C ASP A 27 -1.10 -6.45 17.70
N ILE A 28 0.06 -6.61 17.07
CA ILE A 28 1.20 -5.70 17.27
C ILE A 28 0.86 -4.29 16.81
N VAL A 29 0.31 -4.09 15.62
CA VAL A 29 -0.03 -2.73 15.15
C VAL A 29 -1.18 -2.10 15.93
N ARG A 30 -2.04 -2.92 16.55
CA ARG A 30 -3.08 -2.45 17.46
C ARG A 30 -2.50 -1.99 18.81
N ALA A 31 -1.52 -2.73 19.33
CA ALA A 31 -0.84 -2.38 20.57
C ALA A 31 0.18 -1.24 20.38
N GLU A 32 0.90 -1.25 19.26
CA GLU A 32 1.99 -0.36 18.89
C GLU A 32 1.76 0.21 17.47
N PRO A 33 0.78 1.12 17.28
CA PRO A 33 0.46 1.68 15.96
C PRO A 33 1.58 2.53 15.37
N THR A 34 2.57 2.92 16.18
CA THR A 34 3.77 3.63 15.75
C THR A 34 4.87 2.70 15.22
N ASN A 35 4.65 1.39 15.21
CA ASN A 35 5.65 0.43 14.75
C ASN A 35 5.59 0.26 13.23
N GLU A 36 6.44 1.01 12.53
CA GLU A 36 6.54 0.98 11.07
C GLU A 36 6.81 -0.43 10.52
N ALA A 37 7.71 -1.18 11.16
CA ALA A 37 8.10 -2.51 10.69
C ALA A 37 6.90 -3.48 10.71
N ALA A 38 6.09 -3.45 11.79
CA ALA A 38 4.92 -4.29 11.91
C ALA A 38 3.89 -3.99 10.79
N TRP A 39 3.66 -2.71 10.47
CA TRP A 39 2.78 -2.32 9.36
C TRP A 39 3.27 -2.78 7.99
N LEU A 40 4.58 -2.65 7.73
CA LEU A 40 5.17 -3.09 6.46
C LEU A 40 5.08 -4.62 6.30
N TRP A 41 5.40 -5.37 7.35
CA TRP A 41 5.24 -6.83 7.34
C TRP A 41 3.77 -7.23 7.21
N LEU A 42 2.85 -6.54 7.91
CA LEU A 42 1.42 -6.82 7.82
C LEU A 42 0.91 -6.66 6.39
N ALA A 43 1.35 -5.59 5.71
CA ALA A 43 1.07 -5.38 4.30
C ALA A 43 1.67 -6.53 3.46
N ASP A 44 2.90 -6.95 3.71
CA ASP A 44 3.50 -8.04 2.93
C ASP A 44 2.75 -9.39 3.06
N THR A 45 2.19 -9.67 4.24
CA THR A 45 1.38 -10.89 4.45
C THR A 45 0.02 -10.89 3.73
N GLN A 46 -0.44 -9.74 3.20
CA GLN A 46 -1.70 -9.70 2.49
C GLN A 46 -1.60 -10.39 1.13
N PRO A 47 -2.65 -11.15 0.73
CA PRO A 47 -2.68 -11.84 -0.54
C PRO A 47 -2.85 -10.89 -1.73
N ASP A 48 -3.56 -9.77 -1.53
CA ASP A 48 -3.95 -8.84 -2.59
C ASP A 48 -3.34 -7.45 -2.40
N ASP A 49 -3.00 -6.80 -3.52
CA ASP A 49 -2.55 -5.41 -3.54
C ASP A 49 -3.60 -4.45 -2.94
N ALA A 50 -4.89 -4.74 -3.11
CA ALA A 50 -5.98 -3.96 -2.51
C ALA A 50 -5.96 -4.03 -0.98
N ALA A 51 -5.76 -5.22 -0.42
CA ALA A 51 -5.65 -5.41 1.03
C ALA A 51 -4.36 -4.77 1.58
N ARG A 52 -3.25 -4.91 0.85
CA ARG A 52 -1.98 -4.20 1.11
C ARG A 52 -2.18 -2.68 1.21
N LEU A 53 -2.89 -2.10 0.26
CA LEU A 53 -3.16 -0.67 0.23
C LEU A 53 -3.97 -0.21 1.45
N ARG A 54 -4.97 -1.01 1.86
CA ARG A 54 -5.77 -0.72 3.05
C ARG A 54 -4.90 -0.67 4.30
N VAL A 55 -4.05 -1.68 4.49
CA VAL A 55 -3.11 -1.75 5.61
C VAL A 55 -2.18 -0.55 5.64
N LEU A 56 -1.54 -0.22 4.51
CA LEU A 56 -0.59 0.89 4.45
C LEU A 56 -1.27 2.26 4.60
N ARG A 57 -2.52 2.43 4.16
CA ARG A 57 -3.26 3.68 4.41
C ARG A 57 -3.52 3.87 5.89
N GLU A 58 -3.93 2.83 6.61
CA GLU A 58 -4.12 2.92 8.06
C GLU A 58 -2.78 3.23 8.74
N ALA A 59 -1.71 2.53 8.36
CA ALA A 59 -0.36 2.81 8.84
C ALA A 59 0.04 4.28 8.63
N GLN A 60 -0.27 4.86 7.46
CA GLN A 60 0.05 6.26 7.14
C GLN A 60 -0.68 7.26 8.05
N LYS A 61 -1.90 6.95 8.50
CA LYS A 61 -2.63 7.81 9.45
C LYS A 61 -1.90 7.90 10.79
N HIS A 62 -1.32 6.80 11.25
CA HIS A 62 -0.55 6.74 12.49
C HIS A 62 0.89 7.24 12.31
N LEU A 63 1.49 7.00 11.15
CA LEU A 63 2.87 7.31 10.79
C LEU A 63 2.94 8.24 9.57
N PRO A 64 2.39 9.46 9.64
CA PRO A 64 2.31 10.37 8.48
C PRO A 64 3.69 10.83 8.00
N ARG A 65 4.70 10.70 8.85
CA ARG A 65 6.08 11.10 8.58
C ARG A 65 6.96 9.93 8.08
N SER A 66 6.40 8.74 7.91
CA SER A 66 7.13 7.58 7.42
C SER A 66 7.30 7.62 5.90
N VAL A 67 8.55 7.72 5.46
CA VAL A 67 8.92 7.66 4.04
C VAL A 67 8.70 6.25 3.48
N ASN A 68 8.89 5.20 4.29
CA ASN A 68 8.75 3.81 3.84
C ASN A 68 7.29 3.46 3.54
N ILE A 69 6.36 3.84 4.43
CA ILE A 69 4.91 3.66 4.20
C ILE A 69 4.47 4.44 2.96
N ALA A 70 4.90 5.70 2.81
CA ALA A 70 4.56 6.52 1.65
C ALA A 70 5.08 5.91 0.34
N LYS A 71 6.31 5.40 0.32
CA LYS A 71 6.87 4.69 -0.84
C LYS A 71 6.10 3.42 -1.16
N ALA A 72 5.80 2.60 -0.17
CA ALA A 72 5.05 1.35 -0.35
C ALA A 72 3.65 1.63 -0.92
N LEU A 73 2.96 2.67 -0.43
CA LEU A 73 1.70 3.14 -0.98
C LEU A 73 1.82 3.54 -2.45
N GLY A 74 2.85 4.29 -2.82
CA GLY A 74 3.09 4.69 -4.21
C GLY A 74 3.27 3.49 -5.15
N ILE A 75 4.07 2.50 -4.73
CA ILE A 75 4.32 1.27 -5.51
C ILE A 75 3.04 0.47 -5.71
N ILE A 76 2.27 0.25 -4.64
CA ILE A 76 1.02 -0.54 -4.69
C ILE A 76 -0.06 0.21 -5.47
N ASN A 77 -0.16 1.53 -5.33
CA ASN A 77 -1.10 2.33 -6.10
C ASN A 77 -0.77 2.27 -7.60
N ALA A 78 0.51 2.33 -7.97
CA ALA A 78 0.94 2.15 -9.36
C ALA A 78 0.60 0.74 -9.87
N ARG A 79 0.86 -0.32 -9.08
CA ARG A 79 0.46 -1.69 -9.46
C ARG A 79 -1.04 -1.85 -9.64
N LEU A 80 -1.85 -1.29 -8.74
CA LEU A 80 -3.30 -1.36 -8.84
C LEU A 80 -3.84 -0.56 -10.04
N ALA A 81 -3.19 0.55 -10.39
CA ALA A 81 -3.50 1.32 -11.60
C ALA A 81 -3.01 0.62 -12.89
N SER A 82 -1.95 -0.19 -12.80
CA SER A 82 -1.37 -0.96 -13.92
C SER A 82 -1.86 -2.41 -14.02
N ALA A 83 -2.64 -2.91 -13.06
CA ALA A 83 -3.46 -4.11 -13.26
C ALA A 83 -4.35 -3.84 -14.48
N PRO A 84 -4.50 -4.78 -15.43
CA PRO A 84 -4.92 -4.49 -16.80
C PRO A 84 -6.37 -3.98 -16.84
N SER A 85 -6.52 -2.69 -16.60
CA SER A 85 -7.40 -1.86 -17.39
C SER A 85 -6.78 -1.82 -18.79
N PRO A 86 -7.58 -1.79 -19.88
CA PRO A 86 -7.04 -1.53 -21.22
C PRO A 86 -6.10 -0.32 -21.14
N PRO A 87 -5.03 -0.28 -21.96
CA PRO A 87 -3.99 0.75 -21.84
C PRO A 87 -4.67 2.12 -21.75
N PRO A 88 -4.17 3.03 -20.89
CA PRO A 88 -4.61 4.40 -21.00
C PRO A 88 -4.42 4.79 -22.48
N PRO A 89 -5.42 5.36 -23.17
CA PRO A 89 -5.11 6.04 -24.41
C PRO A 89 -3.91 6.94 -24.09
N PRO A 90 -2.85 6.96 -24.91
CA PRO A 90 -1.79 7.95 -24.78
C PRO A 90 -2.42 9.25 -24.34
N GLN A 91 -1.92 9.87 -23.28
CA GLN A 91 -2.32 11.22 -22.98
C GLN A 91 -2.02 12.03 -24.23
N GLU A 92 -3.04 12.19 -25.08
CA GLU A 92 -2.99 13.08 -26.22
C GLU A 92 -2.62 14.40 -25.56
N PRO A 93 -1.49 15.01 -25.96
CA PRO A 93 -1.13 16.32 -25.45
C PRO A 93 -2.37 17.17 -25.64
N VAL A 94 -2.88 17.70 -24.52
CA VAL A 94 -4.13 18.44 -24.45
C VAL A 94 -4.16 19.42 -25.60
N SER A 95 -4.82 19.04 -26.70
CA SER A 95 -4.96 19.92 -27.85
C SER A 95 -5.86 21.04 -27.36
N PRO A 96 -5.43 22.31 -27.44
CA PRO A 96 -6.27 23.41 -26.99
C PRO A 96 -7.60 23.34 -27.75
N PRO A 97 -8.73 23.65 -27.10
CA PRO A 97 -10.03 23.60 -27.74
C PRO A 97 -10.03 24.51 -28.98
N PRO A 98 -10.68 24.11 -30.08
CA PRO A 98 -10.79 24.97 -31.25
C PRO A 98 -11.52 26.27 -30.87
N PRO A 99 -11.15 27.42 -31.46
CA PRO A 99 -11.88 28.66 -31.23
C PRO A 99 -13.34 28.52 -31.72
N PRO A 100 -14.32 29.17 -31.07
CA PRO A 100 -15.71 29.12 -31.49
C PRO A 100 -15.88 29.74 -32.90
N PRO A 101 -16.75 29.17 -33.76
CA PRO A 101 -17.07 29.78 -35.04
C PRO A 101 -17.86 31.08 -34.82
N ARG A 102 -17.48 32.12 -35.57
CA ARG A 102 -18.17 33.42 -35.60
C ARG A 102 -19.59 33.26 -36.19
N PRO A 103 -20.62 33.91 -35.62
CA PRO A 103 -21.91 34.06 -36.30
C PRO A 103 -21.84 35.12 -37.42
N ALA A 104 -22.71 34.95 -38.42
CA ALA A 104 -22.79 35.68 -39.69
C ALA A 104 -23.20 37.16 -39.58
#